data_AF-A0A5B1L5D7-F1
#
_entry.id   AF-A0A5B1L5D7-F1
#
_cell.length_a   1.000
_cell.length_b   1.000
_cell.length_c   1.000
_cell.angle_alpha   90.00
_cell.angle_beta   90.00
_cell.angle_gamma   90.00
#
_symmetry.space_group_name_H-M   'P 1'
#
loop_
_entity.id
_entity.type
_entity.pdbx_description
1 polymer ?
#
loop_
_entity_poly.entity_id
_entity_poly.type
_entity_poly.pdbx_seq_one_letter_code
_entity_poly.pdbx_strand_id
1 'polypeptide(L)' 'MKTVIVCLLALTAVALARPEQYTDKYDTVDLDQLISNRRLLIPYVHCILEKGQCTAEGKELKSHIKEALETNCAKCTKA' A
#
# COMPACT_ATOMS: atom_id res chain seq x y z
N MET A 1 -11.95 35.63 -18.43
CA MET A 1 -11.47 35.59 -17.04
C MET A 1 -12.28 34.62 -16.17
N LYS A 2 -13.61 34.79 -16.02
CA LYS A 2 -14.46 33.86 -15.26
C LYS A 2 -14.39 32.39 -15.73
N THR A 3 -14.37 32.16 -17.05
CA THR A 3 -14.27 30.81 -17.64
C THR A 3 -12.94 30.12 -17.36
N VAL A 4 -11.83 30.87 -17.43
CA VAL A 4 -10.48 30.36 -17.12
C VAL A 4 -10.35 29.97 -15.66
N ILE A 5 -10.92 30.77 -14.75
CA ILE A 5 -10.93 30.48 -13.30
C ILE A 5 -11.74 29.20 -13.01
N VAL A 6 -12.90 29.02 -13.66
CA VAL A 6 -13.73 27.82 -13.53
C VAL A 6 -13.00 26.57 -14.06
N CYS A 7 -12.31 26.68 -15.21
CA CYS A 7 -11.51 25.57 -15.73
C CYS A 7 -10.33 25.20 -14.81
N LEU A 8 -9.65 26.19 -14.23
CA LEU A 8 -8.57 25.95 -13.26
C LEU A 8 -9.08 25.27 -11.99
N LEU A 9 -10.21 25.71 -11.44
CA LEU A 9 -10.85 25.08 -10.27
C LEU A 9 -11.30 23.63 -10.56
N ALA A 10 -11.83 23.37 -11.76
CA ALA A 10 -12.23 22.03 -12.17
C ALA A 10 -11.02 21.09 -12.27
N LEU A 11 -9.89 21.55 -12.84
CA LEU A 11 -8.66 20.77 -12.92
C LEU A 11 -8.09 20.43 -11.54
N THR A 12 -8.12 21.36 -10.59
CA THR A 12 -7.67 21.10 -9.21
C THR A 12 -8.56 20.10 -8.49
N ALA A 13 -9.88 20.15 -8.69
CA ALA A 13 -10.81 19.19 -8.09
C ALA A 13 -10.59 17.75 -8.60
N VAL A 14 -10.31 17.59 -9.91
CA VAL A 14 -10.01 16.29 -10.51
C VAL A 14 -8.67 15.72 -10.03
N ALA A 15 -7.66 16.57 -9.81
CA ALA A 15 -6.38 16.14 -9.26
C ALA A 15 -6.50 15.61 -7.82
N LEU A 16 -7.34 16.25 -6.99
CA LEU A 16 -7.60 15.85 -5.61
C LEU A 16 -8.50 14.62 -5.48
N ALA A 17 -9.29 14.30 -6.52
CA ALA A 17 -10.20 13.16 -6.52
C ALA A 17 -9.51 11.82 -6.82
N ARG A 18 -8.19 11.79 -7.01
CA ARG A 18 -7.47 10.53 -7.22
C ARG A 18 -7.50 9.72 -5.91
N PRO A 19 -7.94 8.45 -5.95
CA PRO A 19 -7.88 7.61 -4.77
C PRO A 19 -6.40 7.45 -4.37
N GLU A 20 -6.08 7.80 -3.12
CA GLU A 20 -4.75 7.54 -2.59
C GLU A 20 -4.58 6.04 -2.39
N GLN A 21 -3.57 5.47 -3.06
CA GLN A 21 -3.23 4.05 -2.98
C GLN A 21 -1.85 3.88 -2.36
N TYR A 22 -1.59 2.71 -1.79
CA TYR A 22 -0.25 2.28 -1.41
C TYR A 22 0.64 2.14 -2.66
N THR A 23 1.95 2.05 -2.44
CA THR A 23 2.89 1.81 -3.55
C THR A 23 2.67 0.43 -4.15
N ASP A 24 2.73 0.35 -5.48
CA ASP A 24 2.69 -0.88 -6.28
C ASP A 24 4.08 -1.52 -6.47
N LYS A 25 5.13 -0.92 -5.88
CA LYS A 25 6.53 -1.33 -6.06
C LYS A 25 6.78 -2.80 -5.73
N TYR A 26 6.00 -3.36 -4.80
CA TYR A 26 6.16 -4.74 -4.33
C TYR A 26 5.01 -5.67 -4.76
N ASP A 27 4.16 -5.23 -5.70
CA ASP A 27 3.04 -6.03 -6.21
C ASP A 27 3.49 -7.28 -7.01
N THR A 28 4.77 -7.35 -7.38
CA THR A 28 5.35 -8.48 -8.11
C THR A 28 5.94 -9.57 -7.21
N VAL A 29 5.71 -9.51 -5.90
CA VAL A 29 6.23 -10.50 -4.95
C VAL A 29 5.46 -11.81 -5.11
N ASP A 30 6.19 -12.94 -5.12
CA ASP A 30 5.61 -14.27 -5.18
C ASP A 30 5.02 -14.67 -3.82
N LEU A 31 3.74 -14.34 -3.61
CA LEU A 31 3.00 -14.64 -2.40
C LEU A 31 2.82 -16.14 -2.18
N ASP A 32 2.63 -16.92 -3.26
CA ASP A 32 2.46 -18.37 -3.17
C ASP A 32 3.72 -19.03 -2.61
N GLN A 33 4.89 -18.65 -3.13
CA GLN A 33 6.17 -19.13 -2.62
C GLN A 33 6.41 -18.66 -1.17
N LEU A 34 6.10 -17.41 -0.85
CA LEU A 34 6.32 -16.85 0.48
C LEU A 34 5.47 -17.57 1.54
N ILE A 35 4.18 -17.79 1.26
CA ILE A 35 3.23 -18.40 2.21
C ILE A 35 3.47 -19.91 2.32
N SER A 36 3.79 -20.60 1.22
CA SER A 36 4.06 -22.05 1.23
C SER A 36 5.41 -22.41 1.88
N ASN A 37 6.36 -21.48 1.93
CA ASN A 37 7.67 -21.70 2.52
C ASN A 37 7.77 -21.09 3.93
N ARG A 38 7.61 -21.94 4.95
CA ARG A 38 7.71 -21.53 6.36
C ARG A 38 9.02 -20.77 6.70
N ARG A 39 10.13 -21.06 6.02
CA ARG A 39 11.41 -20.35 6.27
C ARG A 39 11.37 -18.90 5.79
N LEU A 40 10.58 -18.60 4.76
CA LEU A 40 10.36 -17.24 4.25
C LEU A 40 9.26 -16.51 5.03
N LEU A 41 8.16 -17.21 5.35
CA LEU A 41 7.03 -16.63 6.06
C LEU A 41 7.36 -16.16 7.50
N ILE A 42 8.13 -16.97 8.25
CA ILE A 42 8.45 -16.68 9.67
C ILE A 42 9.11 -15.30 9.83
N PRO A 43 10.17 -14.93 9.07
CA PRO A 43 10.74 -13.59 9.11
C PRO A 43 9.72 -12.45 8.89
N TYR A 44 8.79 -12.59 7.94
CA TYR A 44 7.75 -11.57 7.68
C TYR A 44 6.82 -11.40 8.87
N VAL A 45 6.37 -12.51 9.48
CA VAL A 45 5.53 -12.47 10.69
C VAL A 45 6.30 -11.84 11.86
N HIS A 46 7.57 -12.20 12.06
CA HIS A 46 8.41 -11.60 13.10
C HIS A 46 8.59 -10.10 12.90
N CYS A 47 8.79 -9.65 11.66
CA CYS A 47 8.88 -8.23 11.32
C CYS A 47 7.60 -7.47 11.75
N ILE A 48 6.43 -7.96 11.35
CA ILE A 48 5.14 -7.33 11.69
C ILE A 48 4.92 -7.27 13.20
N LEU A 49 5.31 -8.33 13.92
CA LEU A 49 5.20 -8.42 15.37
C LEU A 49 6.33 -7.69 16.14
N GLU A 50 7.22 -6.98 15.44
CA GLU A 50 8.37 -6.28 16.04
C GLU A 50 9.36 -7.21 16.77
N LYS A 51 9.40 -8.49 16.38
CA LYS A 51 10.25 -9.54 16.96
C LYS A 51 11.47 -9.88 16.09
N GLY A 52 11.73 -9.09 15.06
CA GLY A 52 12.81 -9.34 14.11
C GLY A 52 12.99 -8.20 13.12
N GLN A 53 14.05 -8.31 12.32
CA GLN A 53 14.35 -7.36 11.24
C GLN A 53 13.35 -7.51 10.08
N CYS A 54 13.08 -6.39 9.42
CA CYS A 54 12.22 -6.33 8.24
C CYS A 54 13.05 -6.24 6.96
N THR A 55 12.61 -6.92 5.90
CA THR A 55 13.01 -6.59 4.53
C THR A 55 12.40 -5.23 4.13
N ALA A 56 12.84 -4.66 3.01
CA ALA A 56 12.26 -3.41 2.51
C ALA A 56 10.75 -3.55 2.24
N GLU A 57 10.33 -4.66 1.66
CA GLU A 57 8.92 -5.01 1.44
C GLU A 57 8.19 -5.26 2.76
N GLY A 58 8.75 -6.07 3.66
CA GLY A 58 8.11 -6.34 4.96
C GLY A 58 7.92 -5.07 5.79
N LYS A 59 8.80 -4.08 5.63
CA LYS A 59 8.66 -2.76 6.27
C LYS A 59 7.49 -1.98 5.69
N GLU A 60 7.29 -2.02 4.37
CA GLU A 60 6.14 -1.41 3.69
C GLU A 60 4.83 -2.06 4.17
N LEU A 61 4.77 -3.40 4.18
CA LEU A 61 3.62 -4.12 4.70
C LEU A 61 3.36 -3.75 6.16
N LYS A 62 4.39 -3.73 7.01
CA LYS A 62 4.27 -3.38 8.43
C LYS A 62 3.72 -1.97 8.64
N SER A 63 4.10 -0.98 7.81
CA SER A 63 3.61 0.40 7.95
C SER A 63 2.13 0.56 7.61
N HIS A 64 1.56 -0.34 6.81
CA HIS A 64 0.20 -0.22 6.31
C HIS A 64 -0.78 -1.28 6.83
N ILE A 65 -0.30 -2.45 7.29
CA ILE A 65 -1.15 -3.60 7.61
C ILE A 65 -2.24 -3.30 8.64
N LYS A 66 -1.95 -2.45 9.64
CA LYS A 66 -2.95 -2.07 10.65
C LYS A 66 -4.10 -1.25 10.03
N GLU A 67 -3.76 -0.19 9.31
CA GLU A 67 -4.73 0.67 8.62
C GLU A 67 -5.53 -0.14 7.58
N ALA A 68 -4.84 -0.97 6.79
CA ALA A 68 -5.47 -1.80 5.76
C ALA A 68 -6.52 -2.74 6.36
N LEU A 69 -6.27 -3.31 7.55
CA LEU A 69 -7.25 -4.14 8.25
C LEU A 69 -8.41 -3.30 8.82
N GLU A 70 -8.15 -2.14 9.40
CA GLU A 70 -9.18 -1.25 9.98
C GLU A 70 -10.10 -0.66 8.90
N THR A 71 -9.56 -0.40 7.71
CA THR A 71 -10.26 0.26 6.59
C THR A 71 -10.73 -0.69 5.50
N ASN A 72 -10.58 -2.01 5.69
CA ASN A 72 -10.90 -3.03 4.68
C ASN A 72 -10.21 -2.77 3.32
N CYS A 73 -8.90 -2.52 3.37
CA CYS A 73 -8.06 -2.32 2.20
C CYS A 73 -8.44 -1.13 1.31
N ALA A 74 -8.96 -0.04 1.90
CA ALA A 74 -9.43 1.14 1.16
C ALA A 74 -8.39 1.76 0.19
N LYS A 75 -7.10 1.57 0.48
CA LYS A 75 -5.96 2.08 -0.31
C LYS A 75 -5.12 0.99 -0.96
N CYS A 76 -5.52 -0.28 -0.89
CA CYS A 76 -4.76 -1.38 -1.47
C CYS A 76 -4.74 -1.29 -3.00
N THR A 77 -3.65 -1.77 -3.59
CA THR A 77 -3.54 -1.99 -5.04
C THR A 77 -4.36 -3.24 -5.44
N LYS A 78 -4.49 -3.51 -6.74
CA LYS A 78 -5.34 -4.60 -7.28
C LYS A 78 -4.59 -5.94 -7.46
N ALA A 79 -3.30 -5.97 -7.18
CA ALA A 79 -2.40 -7.08 -7.50
C ALA A 79 -2.87 -8.44 -6.93
#